data_AF-A0A482D8J1-F1
#
_entry.id   AF-A0A482D8J1-F1
#
_cell.length_a   1.000
_cell.length_b   1.000
_cell.length_c   1.000
_cell.angle_alpha   90.00
_cell.angle_beta   90.00
_cell.angle_gamma   90.00
#
_symmetry.space_group_name_H-M   'P 1'
#
loop_
_entity.id
_entity.type
_entity.pdbx_description
1 polymer ?
#
loop_
_entity_poly.entity_id
_entity_poly.type
_entity_poly.pdbx_seq_one_letter_code
_entity_poly.pdbx_strand_id
1 'polypeptide(L)' 'MGRHKKEITKSVYIKFRVEPKLGKKFFALCKKNKTIPSKELRLFVENKCQEKQ' A
#
# COMPACT_ATOMS: atom_id res chain seq x y z
N MET A 1 23.82 13.79 -22.12
CA MET A 1 22.86 12.67 -22.01
C MET A 1 21.89 12.98 -20.87
N GLY A 2 20.72 13.52 -21.17
CA GLY A 2 19.73 13.91 -20.16
C GLY A 2 19.14 12.66 -19.49
N ARG A 3 19.19 12.60 -18.16
CA ARG A 3 18.51 11.56 -17.38
C ARG A 3 17.01 11.71 -17.63
N HIS A 4 16.40 10.74 -18.32
CA HIS A 4 14.95 10.62 -18.38
C HIS A 4 14.42 10.54 -16.95
N LYS A 5 13.72 11.60 -16.50
CA LYS A 5 12.85 11.51 -15.33
C LYS A 5 11.85 10.41 -15.65
N LYS A 6 11.88 9.30 -14.89
CA LYS A 6 10.75 8.37 -14.87
C LYS A 6 9.54 9.21 -14.48
N GLU A 7 8.68 9.52 -15.44
CA GLU A 7 7.34 10.00 -15.14
C GLU A 7 6.72 8.96 -14.21
N ILE A 8 6.39 9.38 -12.98
CA ILE A 8 5.54 8.62 -12.10
C ILE A 8 4.13 8.83 -12.66
N THR A 9 3.86 8.26 -13.83
CA THR A 9 2.59 8.46 -14.52
C THR A 9 1.52 7.61 -13.85
N LYS A 10 0.56 8.30 -13.23
CA LYS A 10 -0.72 7.80 -12.68
C LYS A 10 -0.64 7.13 -11.30
N SER A 11 -0.55 7.95 -10.25
CA SER A 11 -0.98 7.52 -8.91
C SER A 11 -2.52 7.47 -8.86
N VAL A 12 -3.07 6.30 -8.57
CA VAL A 12 -4.51 6.12 -8.31
C VAL A 12 -4.73 6.11 -6.81
N TYR A 13 -5.58 7.00 -6.31
CA TYR A 13 -5.98 7.02 -4.91
C TYR A 13 -7.15 6.07 -4.70
N ILE A 14 -6.99 5.10 -3.79
CA ILE A 14 -8.04 4.15 -3.42
C ILE A 14 -8.46 4.46 -1.98
N LYS A 15 -9.75 4.70 -1.77
CA LYS A 15 -10.35 4.83 -0.44
C LYS A 15 -11.10 3.53 -0.12
N PHE A 16 -10.77 2.91 1.00
CA PHE A 16 -11.45 1.71 1.49
C PHE A 16 -12.02 1.98 2.88
N ARG A 17 -13.20 1.41 3.14
CA ARG A 17 -13.81 1.40 4.45
C ARG A 17 -13.42 0.11 5.15
N VAL A 18 -12.83 0.23 6.33
CA VAL A 18 -12.44 -0.90 7.17
C VAL A 18 -13.11 -0.76 8.53
N GLU A 19 -13.35 -1.90 9.19
CA GLU A 19 -13.87 -1.90 10.54
C GLU A 19 -12.92 -1.11 11.47
N PRO A 20 -13.44 -0.22 12.33
CA PRO A 20 -12.60 0.68 13.14
C PRO A 20 -11.59 -0.06 14.03
N LYS A 21 -11.98 -1.21 14.61
CA LYS A 21 -11.11 -2.02 15.47
C LYS A 21 -9.95 -2.63 14.67
N LEU A 22 -10.24 -3.14 13.47
CA LEU A 22 -9.25 -3.71 12.57
C LEU A 22 -8.27 -2.65 12.08
N GLY A 23 -8.78 -1.48 11.67
CA GLY A 23 -7.95 -0.34 11.26
C GLY A 23 -6.96 0.06 12.35
N LYS A 24 -7.43 0.24 13.59
CA LYS A 24 -6.56 0.58 14.73
C LYS A 24 -5.45 -0.44 14.96
N LYS A 25 -5.78 -1.74 14.91
CA LYS A 25 -4.79 -2.83 15.06
C LYS A 25 -3.75 -2.80 13.95
N PHE A 26 -4.18 -2.61 12.70
CA PHE A 26 -3.28 -2.53 11.55
C PHE A 26 -2.31 -1.34 11.67
N PHE A 27 -2.82 -0.14 11.94
CA PHE A 27 -1.98 1.05 12.12
C PHE A 27 -1.01 0.90 13.32
N ALA A 28 -1.44 0.29 14.42
CA ALA A 28 -0.57 0.01 15.56
C ALA A 28 0.57 -0.95 15.19
N LEU A 29 0.28 -1.98 14.39
CA LEU A 29 1.26 -2.95 13.93
C LEU A 29 2.26 -2.30 12.94
N CYS A 30 1.78 -1.49 11.99
CA CYS A 30 2.66 -0.72 11.10
C CYS A 30 3.58 0.21 11.90
N LYS A 31 3.05 0.89 12.93
CA LYS A 31 3.85 1.76 13.81
C LYS A 31 4.92 0.96 14.56
N LYS A 32 4.58 -0.21 15.10
CA LYS A 32 5.52 -1.10 15.80
C LYS A 32 6.64 -1.57 14.87
N ASN A 33 6.30 -1.92 13.63
CA ASN A 33 7.23 -2.45 12.65
C ASN A 33 7.96 -1.34 11.84
N LYS A 34 7.67 -0.06 12.13
CA LYS A 34 8.18 1.10 11.37
C LYS A 34 7.92 0.99 9.87
N THR A 35 6.79 0.43 9.48
CA THR A 35 6.37 0.29 8.09
C THR A 35 5.31 1.32 7.72
N ILE A 36 5.23 1.64 6.42
CA ILE A 36 4.24 2.58 5.89
C ILE A 36 2.96 1.79 5.57
N PRO A 37 1.79 2.15 6.14
CA PRO A 37 0.54 1.42 5.92
C PRO A 37 0.17 1.24 4.44
N SER A 38 0.37 2.27 3.61
CA SER A 38 0.10 2.19 2.17
C SER A 38 1.03 1.24 1.43
N LYS A 39 2.27 1.07 1.91
CA LYS A 39 3.23 0.11 1.33
C LYS A 39 2.81 -1.33 1.66
N GLU A 40 2.41 -1.58 2.90
CA GLU A 40 1.92 -2.90 3.33
C GLU A 40 0.65 -3.29 2.57
N LEU A 41 -0.30 -2.36 2.42
CA LEU A 41 -1.51 -2.58 1.62
C LEU A 41 -1.20 -2.84 0.15
N ARG A 42 -0.24 -2.12 -0.42
CA ARG A 42 0.20 -2.36 -1.80
C ARG A 42 0.76 -3.77 -1.97
N LEU A 43 1.65 -4.20 -1.07
CA LEU A 43 2.23 -5.55 -1.10
C LEU A 43 1.16 -6.63 -0.97
N PHE A 44 0.20 -6.43 -0.06
CA PHE A 44 -0.92 -7.35 0.10
C PHE A 44 -1.76 -7.49 -1.18
N VAL A 45 -2.09 -6.37 -1.83
CA VAL A 45 -2.86 -6.36 -3.08
C VAL A 45 -2.07 -6.99 -4.22
N GLU A 46 -0.77 -6.70 -4.33
CA GLU A 46 0.12 -7.26 -5.35
C GLU A 46 0.21 -8.79 -5.23
N ASN A 47 0.43 -9.31 -4.02
CA ASN A 47 0.45 -10.74 -3.75
C ASN A 47 -0.89 -11.42 -4.09
N LYS A 48 -2.02 -10.79 -3.72
CA LYS A 48 -3.35 -11.34 -4.01
C LYS A 48 -3.70 -11.35 -5.50
N CYS A 49 -3.19 -10.39 -6.28
CA CYS A 49 -3.33 -10.41 -7.73
C CYS A 49 -2.51 -11.53 -8.38
N GLN A 50 -1.31 -11.80 -7.85
CA GLN A 50 -0.45 -12.87 -8.37
C GLN A 50 -1.00 -14.28 -8.09
N GLU A 51 -1.69 -14.50 -6.97
CA GLU A 51 -2.33 -15.80 -6.67
C GLU A 51 -3.52 -16.16 -7.59
N LYS A 52 -4.02 -15.22 -8.40
CA LYS A 52 -5.18 -15.42 -9.28
C LYS A 52 -4.84 -15.53 -10.77
N GLN A 53 -3.56 -15.42 -11.15
CA GLN A 53 -3.08 -15.68 -12.50
C GLN A 53 -2.49 -17.09 -12.59
#